data_AF-A0A1N7IFF4-F1
#
_entry.id   AF-A0A1N7IFF4-F1
#
_cell.length_a   1.000
_cell.length_b   1.000
_cell.length_c   1.000
_cell.angle_alpha   90.00
_cell.angle_beta   90.00
_cell.angle_gamma   90.00
#
_symmetry.space_group_name_H-M   'P 1'
#
loop_
_entity.id
_entity.type
_entity.pdbx_description
1 polymer ?
#
loop_
_entity_poly.entity_id
_entity_poly.type
_entity_poly.pdbx_seq_one_letter_code
_entity_poly.pdbx_strand_id
1 'polypeptide(L)'
;MNRKFLMPVIIICSIGWIAYFLKYKAIRQPTEVILKNSKYTVGEITSDDYGDRRYAKGNDYTFRYGGGTIRKGHQNGEFINGRKYLVVYDSTDIRNGYLILDKFDITDSLEKYHVHKNYDYYDVGWSLPNIPFKYDKSDIEYEVKMNLRSE
;
A
#
# COMPACT_ATOMS: atom_id res chain seq x y z
N MET A 1 46.47 3.44 8.67
CA MET A 1 45.27 3.12 9.48
C MET A 1 45.16 1.60 9.63
N ASN A 2 45.26 1.07 10.84
CA ASN A 2 45.37 -0.37 11.09
C ASN A 2 44.07 -1.09 10.67
N ARG A 3 44.14 -1.99 9.67
CA ARG A 3 42.99 -2.79 9.18
C ARG A 3 42.21 -3.49 10.29
N LYS A 4 42.87 -3.80 11.41
CA LYS A 4 42.29 -4.40 12.63
C LYS A 4 41.23 -3.53 13.32
N PHE A 5 41.30 -2.21 13.21
CA PHE A 5 40.31 -1.28 13.78
C PHE A 5 39.26 -0.81 12.74
N LEU A 6 39.55 -0.94 11.45
CA LEU A 6 38.62 -0.54 10.39
C LEU A 6 37.41 -1.49 10.26
N MET A 7 37.67 -2.79 10.31
CA MET A 7 36.64 -3.83 10.24
C MET A 7 35.54 -3.70 11.31
N PRO A 8 35.84 -3.57 12.62
CA PRO A 8 34.79 -3.47 13.64
C PRO A 8 33.97 -2.18 13.53
N VAL A 9 34.57 -1.06 13.09
CA VAL A 9 33.84 0.21 12.87
C VAL A 9 32.83 0.06 11.73
N ILE A 10 33.21 -0.59 10.63
CA ILE A 10 32.29 -0.86 9.50
C ILE A 10 31.12 -1.71 9.98
N ILE A 11 31.37 -2.77 10.75
CA ILE A 11 30.31 -3.65 11.27
C ILE A 11 29.31 -2.88 12.14
N ILE A 12 29.79 -2.03 13.06
CA ILE A 12 28.92 -1.21 13.93
C ILE A 12 28.07 -0.25 13.09
N CYS A 13 28.66 0.42 12.10
CA CYS A 13 27.93 1.30 11.18
C CYS A 13 26.88 0.52 10.37
N SER A 14 27.20 -0.68 9.89
CA SER A 14 26.26 -1.55 9.17
C SER A 14 25.09 -1.97 10.05
N ILE A 15 25.33 -2.37 11.30
CA ILE A 15 24.27 -2.73 12.26
C ILE A 15 23.37 -1.53 12.55
N GLY A 16 23.96 -0.35 12.77
CA GLY A 16 23.20 0.89 12.96
C GLY A 16 22.31 1.22 11.77
N TRP A 17 22.83 1.04 10.54
CA TRP A 17 22.06 1.25 9.32
C TRP A 17 20.92 0.23 9.15
N ILE A 18 21.18 -1.05 9.44
CA ILE A 18 20.15 -2.11 9.41
C ILE A 18 19.05 -1.82 10.43
N ALA A 19 19.41 -1.47 11.66
CA ALA A 19 18.45 -1.11 12.70
C ALA A 19 17.62 0.13 12.31
N TYR A 20 18.27 1.15 11.74
CA TYR A 20 17.58 2.32 11.20
C TYR A 20 16.61 1.93 10.07
N PHE A 21 17.05 1.10 9.13
CA PHE A 21 16.22 0.66 8.01
C PHE A 21 15.00 -0.14 8.49
N LEU A 22 15.21 -1.13 9.37
CA LEU A 22 14.12 -1.95 9.90
C LEU A 22 13.13 -1.15 10.74
N LYS A 23 13.60 -0.13 11.48
CA LYS A 23 12.74 0.69 12.35
C LYS A 23 12.00 1.80 11.60
N TYR A 24 12.63 2.42 10.61
CA TYR A 24 12.13 3.65 9.98
C TYR A 24 11.73 3.52 8.51
N LYS A 25 12.19 2.46 7.80
CA LYS A 25 11.92 2.29 6.35
C LYS A 25 11.12 1.04 6.02
N ALA A 26 11.16 0.00 6.84
CA ALA A 26 10.44 -1.23 6.59
C ALA A 26 8.92 -1.05 6.77
N ILE A 27 8.17 -1.48 5.76
CA ILE A 27 6.71 -1.57 5.80
C ILE A 27 6.37 -3.01 6.19
N ARG A 28 5.52 -3.17 7.20
CA ARG A 28 5.04 -4.47 7.65
C ARG A 28 3.89 -4.93 6.77
N GLN A 29 3.65 -6.23 6.78
CA GLN A 29 2.44 -6.76 6.17
C GLN A 29 1.21 -6.24 6.93
N PRO A 30 0.11 -5.95 6.23
CA PRO A 30 -1.10 -5.43 6.84
C PRO A 30 -1.69 -6.43 7.83
N THR A 31 -1.98 -5.94 9.03
CA THR A 31 -2.61 -6.66 10.16
C THR A 31 -3.84 -5.89 10.62
N GLU A 32 -4.60 -6.44 11.57
CA GLU A 32 -5.78 -5.79 12.16
C GLU A 32 -5.53 -4.37 12.69
N VAL A 33 -4.29 -4.02 13.02
CA VAL A 33 -3.89 -2.66 13.41
C VAL A 33 -4.35 -1.59 12.41
N ILE A 34 -4.33 -1.88 11.10
CA ILE A 34 -4.69 -0.87 10.08
C ILE A 34 -6.15 -0.41 10.20
N LEU A 35 -7.01 -1.24 10.80
CA LEU A 35 -8.43 -0.95 10.96
C LEU A 35 -8.69 0.19 11.95
N LYS A 36 -7.75 0.45 12.88
CA LYS A 36 -7.91 1.49 13.92
C LYS A 36 -7.94 2.90 13.35
N ASN A 37 -7.16 3.14 12.29
CA ASN A 37 -7.03 4.45 11.64
C ASN A 37 -7.11 4.32 10.12
N SER A 38 -8.00 3.44 9.65
CA SER A 38 -8.11 3.11 8.24
C SER A 38 -8.55 4.32 7.41
N LYS A 39 -7.84 4.55 6.32
CA LYS A 39 -8.27 5.41 5.23
C LYS A 39 -8.19 4.69 3.92
N TYR A 40 -9.00 5.16 2.98
CA TYR A 40 -9.17 4.59 1.67
C TYR A 40 -8.74 5.61 0.61
N THR A 41 -8.00 5.11 -0.37
CA THR A 41 -7.54 5.89 -1.52
C THR A 41 -7.66 5.06 -2.79
N VAL A 42 -7.20 5.62 -3.91
CA VAL A 42 -7.20 4.97 -5.20
C VAL A 42 -5.80 4.40 -5.47
N GLY A 43 -5.75 3.10 -5.74
CA GLY A 43 -4.59 2.42 -6.31
C GLY A 43 -4.78 2.20 -7.80
N GLU A 44 -3.73 2.45 -8.58
CA GLU A 44 -3.69 2.19 -10.01
C GLU A 44 -2.73 1.04 -10.30
N ILE A 45 -3.21 0.04 -11.02
CA ILE A 45 -2.39 -1.10 -11.45
C ILE A 45 -1.44 -0.62 -12.54
N THR A 46 -0.14 -0.83 -12.31
CA THR A 46 0.93 -0.32 -13.18
C THR A 46 1.63 -1.40 -14.02
N SER A 47 1.36 -2.66 -13.74
CA SER A 47 1.82 -3.79 -14.56
C SER A 47 0.81 -4.93 -14.46
N ASP A 48 0.50 -5.53 -15.62
CA ASP A 48 -0.08 -6.86 -15.65
C ASP A 48 1.05 -7.86 -15.41
N ASP A 49 0.92 -8.64 -14.34
CA ASP A 49 1.59 -9.92 -14.15
C ASP A 49 3.02 -10.01 -14.73
N TYR A 50 3.92 -9.11 -14.30
CA TYR A 50 5.35 -9.24 -14.61
C TYR A 50 5.99 -10.19 -13.62
N GLY A 51 5.78 -11.48 -13.86
CA GLY A 51 6.59 -12.55 -13.30
C GLY A 51 8.02 -12.47 -13.82
N ASP A 52 8.80 -11.51 -13.32
CA ASP A 52 10.26 -11.63 -13.40
C ASP A 52 10.64 -12.89 -12.62
N ARG A 53 11.45 -13.76 -13.22
CA ARG A 53 11.72 -15.16 -12.83
C ARG A 53 12.30 -15.36 -11.42
N ARG A 54 12.36 -14.30 -10.60
CA ARG A 54 12.90 -14.23 -9.24
C ARG A 54 11.88 -13.89 -8.15
N TYR A 55 10.73 -13.30 -8.47
CA TYR A 55 9.75 -12.84 -7.47
C TYR A 55 8.36 -13.39 -7.80
N ALA A 56 7.59 -13.71 -6.76
CA ALA A 56 6.34 -14.43 -6.84
C ALA A 56 5.31 -13.78 -7.79
N LYS A 57 4.32 -14.57 -8.23
CA LYS A 57 3.13 -14.07 -8.95
C LYS A 57 2.52 -12.87 -8.21
N GLY A 58 1.94 -11.93 -8.95
CA GLY A 58 1.22 -10.77 -8.41
C GLY A 58 1.26 -9.55 -9.34
N ASN A 59 0.49 -8.52 -8.98
CA ASN A 59 0.37 -7.28 -9.75
C ASN A 59 1.01 -6.11 -8.99
N ASP A 60 1.72 -5.25 -9.72
CA ASP A 60 2.26 -4.01 -9.14
C ASP A 60 1.22 -2.91 -9.25
N TYR A 61 1.14 -2.10 -8.20
CA TYR A 61 0.25 -0.96 -8.17
C TYR A 61 0.91 0.23 -7.50
N THR A 62 0.39 1.42 -7.79
CA THR A 62 0.81 2.65 -7.15
C THR A 62 -0.37 3.41 -6.57
N PHE A 63 -0.13 4.09 -5.46
CA PHE A 63 -1.14 4.94 -4.81
C PHE A 63 -0.46 6.07 -4.05
N ARG A 64 -1.23 7.12 -3.73
CA ARG A 64 -0.77 8.25 -2.92
C ARG A 64 -1.43 8.20 -1.54
N TYR A 65 -0.63 8.45 -0.50
CA TYR A 65 -1.10 8.57 0.89
C TYR A 65 -0.47 9.79 1.57
N GLY A 66 -1.14 10.29 2.62
CA GLY A 66 -0.61 11.36 3.47
C GLY A 66 -0.28 12.67 2.72
N GLY A 67 -1.13 13.08 1.77
CA GLY A 67 -1.04 14.40 1.12
C GLY A 67 0.12 14.58 0.13
N GLY A 68 0.85 13.54 -0.26
CA GLY A 68 2.01 13.70 -1.15
C GLY A 68 2.81 12.47 -1.49
N THR A 69 2.79 11.45 -0.62
CA THR A 69 3.75 10.36 -0.76
C THR A 69 3.18 9.25 -1.63
N ILE A 70 3.87 8.96 -2.73
CA ILE A 70 3.54 7.85 -3.62
C ILE A 70 4.17 6.57 -3.08
N ARG A 71 3.40 5.48 -3.08
CA ARG A 71 3.88 4.13 -2.77
C ARG A 71 3.69 3.23 -3.96
N LYS A 72 4.61 2.27 -4.04
CA LYS A 72 4.53 1.11 -4.92
C LYS A 72 4.23 -0.09 -4.03
N GLY A 73 3.19 -0.83 -4.38
CA GLY A 73 2.81 -2.08 -3.74
C GLY A 73 2.85 -3.22 -4.74
N HIS A 74 2.87 -4.44 -4.21
CA HIS A 74 2.78 -5.66 -4.98
C HIS A 74 1.83 -6.62 -4.24
N GLN A 75 0.81 -7.13 -4.93
CA GLN A 75 -0.18 -8.01 -4.32
C GLN A 75 -0.72 -9.03 -5.33
N ASN A 76 -1.01 -10.24 -4.84
CA ASN A 76 -1.81 -11.22 -5.57
C ASN A 76 -3.27 -10.80 -5.60
N GLY A 77 -3.94 -11.08 -6.72
CA GLY A 77 -5.36 -10.82 -6.91
C GLY A 77 -5.71 -10.76 -8.39
N GLU A 78 -7.01 -10.72 -8.67
CA GLU A 78 -7.55 -10.63 -10.03
C GLU A 78 -7.61 -9.17 -10.48
N PHE A 79 -6.43 -8.58 -10.71
CA PHE A 79 -6.30 -7.20 -11.14
C PHE A 79 -6.16 -7.08 -12.67
N ILE A 80 -6.62 -5.95 -13.21
CA ILE A 80 -6.51 -5.59 -14.62
C ILE A 80 -5.63 -4.33 -14.74
N ASN A 81 -4.66 -4.31 -15.66
CA ASN A 81 -3.81 -3.13 -15.91
C ASN A 81 -4.60 -1.84 -16.08
N GLY A 82 -4.07 -0.74 -15.55
CA GLY A 82 -4.63 0.60 -15.74
C GLY A 82 -6.00 0.82 -15.08
N ARG A 83 -6.65 -0.25 -14.60
CA ARG A 83 -7.84 -0.18 -13.74
C ARG A 83 -7.42 0.25 -12.34
N LYS A 84 -8.39 0.79 -11.63
CA LYS A 84 -8.22 1.52 -10.39
C LYS A 84 -9.03 0.83 -9.33
N TYR A 85 -8.38 0.49 -8.23
CA TYR A 85 -8.98 -0.27 -7.14
C TYR A 85 -8.88 0.50 -5.84
N LEU A 86 -9.75 0.15 -4.89
CA LEU A 86 -9.71 0.75 -3.57
C LEU A 86 -8.47 0.24 -2.82
N VAL A 87 -7.71 1.16 -2.23
CA VAL A 87 -6.57 0.83 -1.36
C VAL A 87 -6.90 1.27 0.05
N VAL A 88 -6.76 0.37 1.02
CA VAL A 88 -6.82 0.68 2.44
C VAL A 88 -5.42 0.81 3.02
N TYR A 89 -5.22 1.76 3.92
CA TYR A 89 -3.96 1.96 4.63
C TYR A 89 -4.20 2.55 6.02
N ASP A 90 -3.23 2.36 6.91
CA ASP A 90 -3.22 3.08 8.19
C ASP A 90 -2.76 4.53 7.98
N SER A 91 -3.68 5.47 8.23
CA SER A 91 -3.43 6.89 8.02
C SER A 91 -2.54 7.54 9.08
N THR A 92 -2.35 6.90 10.23
CA THR A 92 -1.46 7.35 11.29
C THR A 92 -0.05 6.80 11.14
N ASP A 93 0.08 5.55 10.66
CA ASP A 93 1.37 4.93 10.41
C ASP A 93 1.32 3.93 9.24
N ILE A 94 1.72 4.40 8.06
CA ILE A 94 1.79 3.59 6.83
C ILE A 94 2.67 2.32 6.98
N ARG A 95 3.55 2.26 7.97
CA ARG A 95 4.39 1.08 8.22
C ARG A 95 3.57 -0.10 8.75
N ASN A 96 2.36 0.13 9.25
CA ASN A 96 1.42 -0.94 9.61
C ASN A 96 0.86 -1.66 8.37
N GLY A 97 1.15 -1.15 7.17
CA GLY A 97 0.85 -1.78 5.90
C GLY A 97 -0.29 -1.09 5.16
N TYR A 98 -0.55 -1.62 3.99
CA TYR A 98 -1.63 -1.22 3.09
C TYR A 98 -2.03 -2.43 2.24
N LEU A 99 -3.24 -2.40 1.71
CA LEU A 99 -3.84 -3.49 0.95
C LEU A 99 -4.65 -2.89 -0.19
N ILE A 100 -4.51 -3.45 -1.39
CA ILE A 100 -5.37 -3.13 -2.54
C ILE A 100 -6.47 -4.20 -2.63
N LEU A 101 -7.70 -3.79 -2.90
CA LEU A 101 -8.88 -4.64 -2.84
C LEU A 101 -9.31 -5.05 -4.25
N ASP A 102 -9.14 -6.33 -4.63
CA ASP A 102 -9.35 -6.79 -6.00
C ASP A 102 -10.82 -6.87 -6.43
N LYS A 103 -11.76 -6.99 -5.48
CA LYS A 103 -13.19 -6.94 -5.81
C LYS A 103 -13.74 -5.53 -5.93
N PHE A 104 -12.98 -4.53 -5.48
CA PHE A 104 -13.40 -3.12 -5.48
C PHE A 104 -12.71 -2.35 -6.60
N ASP A 105 -12.96 -2.76 -7.84
CA ASP A 105 -12.64 -1.96 -9.03
C ASP A 105 -13.55 -0.72 -9.06
N ILE A 106 -12.93 0.43 -8.83
CA ILE A 106 -13.58 1.73 -8.73
C ILE A 106 -13.37 2.58 -9.99
N THR A 107 -12.82 2.02 -11.08
CA THR A 107 -12.47 2.79 -12.29
C THR A 107 -13.64 3.60 -12.82
N ASP A 108 -14.77 2.94 -13.09
CA ASP A 108 -15.96 3.57 -13.67
C ASP A 108 -16.69 4.45 -12.63
N SER A 109 -16.57 4.06 -11.35
CA SER A 109 -17.10 4.84 -10.23
C SER A 109 -16.35 6.17 -10.08
N LEU A 110 -15.04 6.22 -10.27
CA LEU A 110 -14.26 7.46 -10.23
C LEU A 110 -14.76 8.46 -11.27
N GLU A 111 -15.01 8.00 -12.50
CA GLU A 111 -15.56 8.82 -13.58
C GLU A 111 -16.96 9.32 -13.26
N LYS A 112 -17.86 8.40 -12.87
CA LYS A 112 -19.26 8.72 -12.55
C LYS A 112 -19.43 9.77 -11.45
N TYR A 113 -18.55 9.76 -10.45
CA TYR A 113 -18.61 10.68 -9.31
C TYR A 113 -17.62 11.87 -9.45
N HIS A 114 -17.06 12.09 -10.64
CA HIS A 114 -16.16 13.21 -10.93
C HIS A 114 -14.95 13.28 -9.98
N VAL A 115 -14.43 12.12 -9.58
CA VAL A 115 -13.21 12.04 -8.79
C VAL A 115 -12.04 12.00 -9.76
N HIS A 116 -11.27 13.08 -9.81
CA HIS A 116 -10.17 13.24 -10.73
C HIS A 116 -8.82 13.23 -10.03
N LYS A 117 -7.77 12.91 -10.80
CA LYS A 117 -6.40 13.05 -10.33
C LYS A 117 -6.08 14.54 -10.13
N ASN A 118 -5.26 14.81 -9.12
CA ASN A 118 -4.56 16.08 -8.98
C ASN A 118 -3.13 15.87 -9.51
N TYR A 119 -2.84 16.42 -10.69
CA TYR A 119 -1.68 16.06 -11.50
C TYR A 119 -1.72 14.56 -11.86
N ASP A 120 -0.72 13.78 -11.45
CA ASP A 120 -0.56 12.38 -11.87
C ASP A 120 -1.25 11.36 -10.93
N TYR A 121 -1.80 11.81 -9.80
CA TYR A 121 -2.29 10.93 -8.73
C TYR A 121 -3.62 11.38 -8.13
N TYR A 122 -4.36 10.43 -7.53
CA TYR A 122 -5.52 10.74 -6.69
C TYR A 122 -5.05 11.20 -5.31
N ASP A 123 -5.35 12.44 -4.95
CA ASP A 123 -5.00 13.01 -3.65
C ASP A 123 -6.21 12.93 -2.71
N VAL A 124 -6.59 11.70 -2.38
CA VAL A 124 -7.78 11.38 -1.57
C VAL A 124 -7.42 10.51 -0.38
N GLY A 125 -8.23 10.59 0.67
CA GLY A 125 -8.05 9.84 1.91
C GLY A 125 -9.37 9.73 2.65
N TRP A 126 -10.29 8.96 2.08
CA TRP A 126 -11.64 8.81 2.59
C TRP A 126 -11.65 7.95 3.85
N SER A 127 -12.48 8.31 4.82
CA SER A 127 -12.99 7.31 5.76
C SER A 127 -14.00 6.42 5.04
N LEU A 128 -14.23 5.21 5.53
CA LEU A 128 -15.19 4.27 4.93
C LEU A 128 -16.58 4.90 4.66
N PRO A 129 -17.17 5.69 5.59
CA PRO A 129 -18.47 6.34 5.35
C PRO A 129 -18.42 7.42 4.24
N ASN A 130 -17.25 8.01 4.02
CA ASN A 130 -17.07 9.15 3.11
C ASN A 130 -16.58 8.73 1.72
N ILE A 131 -16.49 7.42 1.43
CA ILE A 131 -16.21 6.94 0.07
C ILE A 131 -17.40 7.32 -0.83
N PRO A 132 -17.17 8.08 -1.92
CA PRO A 132 -18.25 8.69 -2.71
C PRO A 132 -19.03 7.69 -3.58
N PHE A 133 -18.57 6.44 -3.69
CA PHE A 133 -19.19 5.42 -4.52
C PHE A 133 -20.23 4.59 -3.77
N LYS A 134 -21.23 4.11 -4.51
CA LYS A 134 -22.27 3.18 -4.03
C LYS A 134 -21.73 1.74 -3.97
N TYR A 135 -20.88 1.46 -3.00
CA TYR A 135 -20.56 0.10 -2.56
C TYR A 135 -21.12 -0.15 -1.17
N ASP A 136 -21.47 -1.40 -0.87
CA ASP A 136 -21.78 -1.82 0.50
C ASP A 136 -20.50 -1.69 1.35
N LYS A 137 -20.60 -0.93 2.44
CA LYS A 137 -19.47 -0.71 3.34
C LYS A 137 -19.12 -1.98 4.11
N SER A 138 -20.11 -2.83 4.37
CA SER A 138 -19.94 -4.11 5.04
C SER A 138 -19.10 -5.07 4.20
N ASP A 139 -19.30 -5.06 2.88
CA ASP A 139 -18.50 -5.86 1.95
C ASP A 139 -17.04 -5.39 1.92
N ILE A 140 -16.81 -4.07 1.95
CA ILE A 140 -15.46 -3.49 2.03
C ILE A 140 -14.79 -3.92 3.33
N GLU A 141 -15.47 -3.77 4.47
CA GLU A 141 -14.91 -4.21 5.76
C GLU A 141 -14.60 -5.70 5.79
N TYR A 142 -15.49 -6.52 5.23
CA TYR A 142 -15.31 -7.96 5.15
C TYR A 142 -14.09 -8.32 4.31
N GLU A 143 -13.93 -7.74 3.12
CA GLU A 143 -12.78 -8.01 2.27
C GLU A 143 -11.47 -7.55 2.91
N VAL A 144 -11.46 -6.39 3.56
CA VAL A 144 -10.29 -5.95 4.30
C VAL A 144 -9.94 -7.00 5.35
N LYS A 145 -10.86 -7.36 6.25
CA LYS A 145 -10.61 -8.32 7.34
C LYS A 145 -10.12 -9.68 6.84
N MET A 146 -10.68 -10.19 5.73
CA MET A 146 -10.29 -11.49 5.16
C MET A 146 -8.86 -11.50 4.59
N ASN A 147 -8.32 -10.34 4.23
CA ASN A 147 -6.99 -10.20 3.65
C ASN A 147 -5.93 -9.68 4.64
N LEU A 148 -6.31 -9.43 5.90
CA LEU A 148 -5.35 -9.13 6.96
C LEU A 148 -4.75 -10.42 7.52
N ARG A 149 -3.47 -10.35 7.90
CA ARG A 149 -2.90 -11.39 8.75
C ARG A 149 -3.41 -11.26 10.17
N SER A 150 -3.70 -12.41 10.79
CA SER A 150 -3.84 -12.52 12.24
C SER A 150 -2.52 -12.10 12.92
N GLU A 151 -2.62 -11.32 13.99
CA GLU A 151 -1.47 -10.87 14.79
C GLU A 151 -0.71 -12.03 15.45
#